data_AF-A0A652JSX0-F1
#
_entry.id   AF-A0A652JSX0-F1
#
_cell.length_a   1.000
_cell.length_b   1.000
_cell.length_c   1.000
_cell.angle_alpha   90.00
_cell.angle_beta   90.00
_cell.angle_gamma   90.00
#
_symmetry.space_group_name_H-M   'P 1'
#
loop_
_entity.id
_entity.type
_entity.pdbx_description
1 polymer ?
#
loop_
_entity_poly.entity_id
_entity_poly.type
_entity_poly.pdbx_seq_one_letter_code
_entity_poly.pdbx_strand_id
1 'polypeptide(L)'
;MGALPLLSPALRHIPPGMREELTRLAARWLAAGHGSADVHEHVLRGLPGEGTPVLRPGGLVRYLLREVPPRALPLPAPTPPVSGPRLSSRLEGTRECAGDGHTQPMLFRPVADETFCPRCLGGL
;
A
#
# COMPACT_ATOMS: atom_id res chain seq x y z
N MET A 1 12.20 29.24 -4.93
CA MET A 1 10.99 29.60 -5.70
C MET A 1 10.56 28.39 -6.50
N GLY A 2 9.80 27.48 -5.88
CA GLY A 2 9.37 26.24 -6.52
C GLY A 2 8.25 26.53 -7.51
N ALA A 3 8.54 26.41 -8.80
CA ALA A 3 7.50 26.36 -9.82
C ALA A 3 6.69 25.09 -9.54
N LEU A 4 5.48 25.24 -9.02
CA LEU A 4 4.48 24.18 -9.06
C LEU A 4 4.40 23.74 -10.53
N PRO A 5 4.71 22.47 -10.87
CA PRO A 5 4.63 22.02 -12.24
C PRO A 5 3.23 22.33 -12.73
N LEU A 6 3.15 22.99 -13.88
CA LEU A 6 1.93 23.47 -14.52
C LEU A 6 0.82 22.45 -14.33
N LEU A 7 -0.05 22.72 -13.36
CA LEU A 7 -1.17 21.85 -13.02
C LEU A 7 -1.92 21.56 -14.33
N SER A 8 -2.26 20.29 -14.55
CA SER A 8 -3.02 19.86 -15.73
C SER A 8 -4.18 20.84 -15.98
N PRO A 9 -4.43 21.31 -17.21
CA PRO A 9 -5.45 22.32 -17.49
C PRO A 9 -6.84 21.99 -16.91
N ALA A 10 -7.15 20.70 -16.73
CA ALA A 10 -8.37 20.23 -16.08
C ALA A 10 -8.54 20.72 -14.61
N LEU A 11 -7.44 21.01 -13.91
CA LEU A 11 -7.46 21.56 -12.55
C LEU A 11 -7.80 23.05 -12.51
N ARG A 12 -7.71 23.77 -13.64
CA ARG A 12 -8.15 25.18 -13.72
C ARG A 12 -9.67 25.34 -13.60
N HIS A 13 -10.43 24.26 -13.79
CA HIS A 13 -11.89 24.28 -13.79
C HIS A 13 -12.53 23.79 -12.48
N ILE A 14 -11.77 23.68 -11.39
CA ILE A 14 -12.37 23.38 -10.08
C ILE A 14 -13.30 24.54 -9.68
N PRO A 15 -14.59 24.31 -9.41
CA PRO A 15 -15.50 25.37 -8.97
C PRO A 15 -15.04 25.98 -7.64
N PRO A 16 -15.29 27.27 -7.38
CA PRO A 16 -14.89 27.92 -6.13
C PRO A 16 -15.43 27.21 -4.87
N GLY A 17 -16.70 26.76 -4.88
CA GLY A 17 -17.26 26.01 -3.76
C GLY A 17 -16.53 24.67 -3.49
N MET A 18 -16.00 24.03 -4.53
CA MET A 18 -15.17 22.83 -4.39
C MET A 18 -13.82 23.16 -3.77
N ARG A 19 -13.21 24.31 -4.08
CA ARG A 19 -11.95 24.74 -3.42
C ARG A 19 -12.15 24.93 -1.92
N GLU A 20 -13.22 25.61 -1.51
CA GLU A 20 -13.53 25.79 -0.08
C GLU A 20 -13.78 24.47 0.63
N GLU A 21 -14.50 23.54 -0.01
CA GLU A 21 -14.75 22.21 0.53
C GLU A 21 -13.44 21.42 0.71
N LEU A 22 -12.57 21.43 -0.31
CA LEU A 22 -11.26 20.76 -0.24
C LEU A 22 -10.37 21.38 0.84
N THR A 23 -10.36 22.70 0.99
CA THR A 23 -9.65 23.39 2.08
C THR A 23 -10.16 22.96 3.45
N ARG A 24 -11.48 22.86 3.64
CA ARG A 24 -12.07 22.37 4.90
C ARG A 24 -11.70 20.92 5.19
N LEU A 25 -11.67 20.07 4.17
CA LEU A 25 -11.25 18.67 4.33
C LEU A 25 -9.78 18.59 4.72
N ALA A 26 -8.89 19.32 4.04
CA ALA A 26 -7.47 19.37 4.41
C ALA A 26 -7.27 19.92 5.83
N ALA A 27 -8.02 20.94 6.24
CA ALA A 27 -7.97 21.48 7.60
C ALA A 27 -8.35 20.43 8.66
N ARG A 28 -9.30 19.53 8.38
CA ARG A 28 -9.64 18.42 9.29
C ARG A 28 -8.47 17.43 9.47
N TRP A 29 -7.70 17.18 8.42
CA TRP A 29 -6.50 16.35 8.51
C TRP A 29 -5.44 17.00 9.40
N LEU A 30 -5.19 18.29 9.20
CA LEU A 30 -4.24 19.05 10.02
C LEU A 30 -4.69 19.11 11.49
N ALA A 31 -5.98 19.33 11.74
CA ALA A 31 -6.56 19.33 13.08
C ALA A 31 -6.46 17.96 13.77
N ALA A 32 -6.44 16.87 13.00
CA ALA A 32 -6.20 15.51 13.49
C ALA A 32 -4.72 15.17 13.68
N GLY A 33 -3.81 16.13 13.47
CA GLY A 33 -2.37 15.97 13.67
C GLY A 33 -1.62 15.33 12.49
N HIS A 34 -2.25 15.24 11.32
CA HIS A 34 -1.56 14.88 10.07
C HIS A 34 -0.82 16.09 9.50
N GLY A 35 0.33 15.85 8.88
CA GLY A 35 1.07 16.84 8.11
C GLY A 35 0.57 16.95 6.67
N SER A 36 1.06 17.97 5.96
CA SER A 36 0.78 18.14 4.52
C SER A 36 1.33 16.98 3.68
N ALA A 37 2.43 16.35 4.11
CA ALA A 37 3.00 15.17 3.48
C ALA A 37 2.07 13.96 3.58
N ASP A 38 1.45 13.73 4.74
CA ASP A 38 0.51 12.63 4.95
C ASP A 38 -0.73 12.77 4.04
N VAL A 39 -1.24 14.00 3.91
CA VAL A 39 -2.34 14.33 2.99
C VAL A 39 -1.93 14.06 1.54
N HIS A 40 -0.72 14.51 1.15
CA HIS A 40 -0.20 14.30 -0.19
C HIS A 40 -0.05 12.80 -0.51
N GLU A 41 0.58 12.04 0.38
CA GLU A 41 0.79 10.60 0.22
C GLU A 41 -0.54 9.85 0.13
N HIS A 42 -1.51 10.21 0.97
CA HIS A 42 -2.85 9.62 0.92
C HIS A 42 -3.55 9.86 -0.40
N VAL A 43 -3.47 11.09 -0.92
CA VAL A 43 -4.03 11.40 -2.25
C VAL A 43 -3.36 10.56 -3.32
N LEU A 44 -2.02 10.52 -3.35
CA LEU A 44 -1.26 9.73 -4.34
C LEU A 44 -1.63 8.24 -4.30
N ARG A 45 -1.74 7.66 -3.10
CA ARG A 45 -2.12 6.25 -2.92
C ARG A 45 -3.53 5.95 -3.41
N GLY A 46 -4.42 6.94 -3.36
CA GLY A 46 -5.81 6.83 -3.82
C GLY A 46 -6.04 7.18 -5.28
N LEU A 47 -5.00 7.60 -6.03
CA LEU A 47 -5.12 7.85 -7.45
C LEU A 47 -5.26 6.53 -8.22
N PRO A 48 -6.07 6.50 -9.30
CA PRO A 48 -6.14 5.32 -10.14
C PRO A 48 -4.81 5.10 -10.88
N GLY A 49 -4.55 3.86 -11.29
CA GLY A 49 -3.33 3.49 -11.99
C GLY A 49 -3.14 4.25 -13.31
N GLU A 50 -1.89 4.30 -13.76
CA GLU A 50 -1.48 4.91 -15.03
C GLU A 50 -2.42 4.54 -16.19
N GLY A 51 -2.79 5.54 -16.98
CA GLY A 51 -3.72 5.38 -18.11
C GLY A 51 -5.21 5.39 -17.76
N THR A 52 -5.59 5.47 -16.48
CA THR A 52 -7.02 5.56 -16.09
C THR A 52 -7.52 7.00 -16.16
N PRO A 53 -8.49 7.34 -17.04
CA PRO A 53 -8.99 8.70 -17.16
C PRO A 53 -9.82 9.11 -15.94
N VAL A 54 -9.51 10.27 -15.37
CA VAL A 54 -10.30 10.89 -14.28
C VAL A 54 -11.15 12.02 -14.83
N LEU A 55 -12.45 11.77 -14.99
CA LEU A 55 -13.44 12.72 -15.51
C LEU A 55 -13.72 13.90 -14.56
N ARG A 56 -13.51 13.71 -13.25
CA ARG A 56 -13.91 14.66 -12.19
C ARG A 56 -12.80 14.78 -11.13
N PRO A 57 -11.69 15.48 -11.40
CA PRO A 57 -10.53 15.52 -10.50
C PRO A 57 -10.87 16.09 -9.11
N GLY A 58 -11.64 17.18 -9.03
CA GLY A 58 -12.05 17.73 -7.73
C GLY A 58 -12.95 16.79 -6.92
N GLY A 59 -13.85 16.07 -7.60
CA GLY A 59 -14.72 15.09 -6.95
C GLY A 59 -13.96 13.88 -6.40
N LEU A 60 -12.92 13.43 -7.12
CA LEU A 60 -12.03 12.38 -6.67
C LEU A 60 -11.25 12.81 -5.41
N VAL A 61 -10.61 13.98 -5.44
CA VAL A 61 -9.86 14.46 -4.26
C VAL A 61 -10.77 14.65 -3.05
N ARG A 62 -11.99 15.17 -3.26
CA ARG A 62 -13.01 15.28 -2.21
C ARG A 62 -13.36 13.92 -1.59
N TYR A 63 -13.50 12.89 -2.44
CA TYR A 63 -13.75 11.53 -1.97
C TYR A 63 -12.58 10.98 -1.14
N LEU A 64 -11.35 11.13 -1.63
CA LEU A 64 -10.14 10.65 -0.95
C LEU A 64 -9.93 11.31 0.41
N LEU A 65 -10.19 12.62 0.52
CA LEU A 65 -9.97 13.39 1.75
C LEU A 65 -11.13 13.31 2.76
N ARG A 66 -12.27 12.70 2.39
CA ARG A 66 -13.50 12.69 3.21
C ARG A 66 -13.28 12.05 4.57
N GLU A 67 -12.55 10.94 4.57
CA GLU A 67 -12.25 10.11 5.74
C GLU A 67 -10.82 10.38 6.20
N VAL A 68 -10.68 10.81 7.46
CA VAL A 68 -9.38 11.07 8.06
C VAL A 68 -8.91 9.77 8.70
N PRO A 69 -7.82 9.14 8.22
CA PRO A 69 -7.32 7.91 8.80
C PRO A 69 -6.87 8.19 10.25
N PRO A 70 -7.06 7.22 11.17
CA PRO A 70 -6.53 7.34 12.52
C PRO A 70 -5.01 7.46 12.42
N ARG A 71 -4.45 8.43 13.13
CA ARG A 71 -3.01 8.60 13.18
C ARG A 71 -2.41 7.40 13.91
N ALA A 72 -1.59 6.62 13.22
CA ALA A 72 -0.67 5.74 13.91
C ALA A 72 0.26 6.64 14.72
N LEU A 73 0.06 6.69 16.04
CA LEU A 73 1.05 7.30 16.93
C LEU A 73 2.40 6.68 16.59
N PRO A 74 3.50 7.45 16.52
CA PRO A 74 4.81 6.87 16.32
C PRO A 74 5.02 5.87 17.46
N LEU A 75 4.96 4.58 17.12
CA LEU A 75 5.48 3.55 17.99
C LEU A 75 6.95 3.95 18.26
N PRO A 76 7.45 3.78 19.50
CA PRO A 76 8.87 3.96 19.78
C PRO A 76 9.69 3.24 18.71
N ALA A 77 10.74 3.92 18.26
CA ALA A 77 11.47 3.63 17.03
C ALA A 77 11.63 2.12 16.76
N PRO A 78 11.29 1.65 15.55
CA PRO A 78 11.55 0.26 15.20
C PRO A 78 13.05 0.02 15.25
N THR A 79 13.44 -1.05 15.95
CA THR A 79 14.73 -1.71 15.77
C THR A 79 15.02 -1.87 14.27
N PRO A 80 16.29 -1.79 13.84
CA PRO A 80 16.66 -1.67 12.43
C PRO A 80 15.96 -2.74 11.58
N PRO A 81 15.47 -2.37 10.37
CA PRO A 81 14.72 -3.28 9.52
C PRO A 81 15.64 -4.43 9.10
N VAL A 82 15.27 -5.66 9.48
CA VAL A 82 15.77 -6.86 8.81
C VAL A 82 15.29 -6.77 7.36
N SER A 83 16.22 -6.46 6.46
CA SER A 83 16.01 -6.40 5.01
C SER A 83 15.42 -7.71 4.50
N GLY A 84 14.20 -7.64 3.97
CA GLY A 84 13.58 -8.71 3.20
C GLY A 84 12.05 -8.61 3.20
N PRO A 85 11.37 -9.04 2.12
CA PRO A 85 9.95 -9.38 2.20
C PRO A 85 9.84 -10.43 3.30
N ARG A 86 9.24 -10.08 4.44
CA ARG A 86 8.97 -11.08 5.48
C ARG A 86 7.93 -12.01 4.90
N LEU A 87 8.39 -13.13 4.35
CA LEU A 87 7.57 -14.33 4.23
C LEU A 87 6.84 -14.46 5.57
N SER A 88 5.51 -14.57 5.53
CA SER A 88 4.70 -14.77 6.74
C SER A 88 5.39 -15.80 7.62
N SER A 89 5.52 -15.61 8.94
CA SER A 89 6.32 -16.51 9.80
C SER A 89 5.97 -18.00 9.70
N ARG A 90 4.80 -18.30 9.14
CA ARG A 90 4.37 -19.64 8.74
C ARG A 90 5.21 -20.30 7.63
N LEU A 91 5.82 -19.51 6.75
CA LEU A 91 6.63 -19.94 5.60
C LEU A 91 8.13 -19.86 5.89
N GLU A 92 8.54 -19.35 7.06
CA GLU A 92 9.94 -19.34 7.47
C GLU A 92 10.45 -20.78 7.65
N GLY A 93 11.46 -21.16 6.86
CA GLY A 93 12.06 -22.48 6.87
C GLY A 93 11.27 -23.55 6.10
N THR A 94 10.27 -23.18 5.29
CA THR A 94 9.64 -24.13 4.37
C THR A 94 10.37 -24.16 3.02
N ARG A 95 10.49 -25.35 2.42
CA ARG A 95 11.08 -25.62 1.11
C ARG A 95 10.03 -26.21 0.17
N GLU A 96 10.13 -25.90 -1.12
CA GLU A 96 9.33 -26.51 -2.17
C GLU A 96 9.75 -27.97 -2.40
N CYS A 97 8.78 -28.89 -2.41
CA CYS A 97 8.98 -30.29 -2.70
C CYS A 97 9.27 -30.49 -4.19
N ALA A 98 10.34 -31.21 -4.50
CA ALA A 98 10.76 -31.54 -5.87
C ALA A 98 10.00 -32.73 -6.50
N GLY A 99 8.94 -33.22 -5.86
CA GLY A 99 8.18 -34.38 -6.33
C GLY A 99 7.05 -34.01 -7.30
N ASP A 100 6.92 -34.76 -8.40
CA ASP A 100 5.90 -34.56 -9.43
C ASP A 100 4.49 -35.02 -9.05
N GLY A 101 4.33 -35.67 -7.88
CA GLY A 101 3.04 -36.15 -7.37
C GLY A 101 2.10 -35.07 -6.84
N HIS A 102 2.45 -33.79 -7.01
CA HIS A 102 1.66 -32.65 -6.58
C HIS A 102 1.22 -31.83 -7.79
N THR A 103 -0.08 -31.63 -7.93
CA THR A 103 -0.64 -30.75 -8.98
C THR A 103 -0.32 -29.27 -8.73
N GLN A 104 0.06 -28.90 -7.50
CA GLN A 104 0.45 -27.56 -7.10
C GLN A 104 1.80 -27.58 -6.37
N PRO A 105 2.59 -26.48 -6.40
CA PRO A 105 3.81 -26.37 -5.62
C PRO A 105 3.52 -26.63 -4.14
N MET A 106 4.09 -27.70 -3.61
CA MET A 106 3.85 -28.11 -2.23
C MET A 106 5.06 -27.74 -1.38
N LEU A 107 4.83 -26.88 -0.40
CA LEU A 107 5.83 -26.49 0.60
C LEU A 107 5.81 -27.46 1.79
N PHE A 108 6.99 -27.87 2.25
CA PHE A 108 7.15 -28.65 3.47
C PHE A 108 8.30 -28.09 4.32
N ARG A 109 8.41 -28.49 5.59
CA ARG A 109 9.50 -28.07 6.46
C ARG A 109 10.52 -29.21 6.55
N PRO A 110 11.70 -29.11 5.90
CA PRO A 110 12.73 -30.12 6.01
C PRO A 110 13.34 -30.11 7.42
N VAL A 111 13.82 -31.26 7.87
CA VAL A 111 14.56 -31.42 9.14
C VAL A 111 16.07 -31.31 8.88
N ALA A 112 16.51 -31.68 7.67
CA ALA A 112 17.88 -31.57 7.17
C ALA A 112 17.87 -31.04 5.73
N ASP A 113 18.66 -31.62 4.82
CA ASP A 113 18.74 -31.22 3.41
C ASP A 113 17.71 -31.92 2.51
N GLU A 114 16.56 -32.33 3.05
CA GLU A 114 15.56 -33.05 2.25
C GLU A 114 15.00 -32.15 1.13
N THR A 115 14.81 -32.76 -0.04
CA THR A 115 14.21 -32.14 -1.22
C THR A 115 12.79 -32.66 -1.52
N PHE A 116 12.40 -33.77 -0.89
CA PHE A 116 11.09 -34.39 -1.02
C PHE A 116 10.35 -34.40 0.31
N CYS A 117 9.04 -34.21 0.27
CA CYS A 117 8.23 -34.24 1.47
C CYS A 117 7.99 -35.67 2.00
N PRO A 118 7.56 -35.84 3.26
CA PRO A 118 7.24 -37.15 3.82
C PRO A 118 6.21 -37.94 3.02
N ARG A 119 5.27 -37.26 2.33
CA ARG A 119 4.26 -37.90 1.48
C ARG A 119 4.86 -38.48 0.19
N CYS A 120 5.87 -37.82 -0.39
CA CYS A 120 6.59 -38.34 -1.54
C CYS A 120 7.59 -39.43 -1.15
N LEU A 121 8.21 -39.32 0.03
CA LEU A 121 9.14 -40.33 0.53
C LEU A 121 8.41 -41.62 0.96
N GLY A 122 7.21 -41.51 1.53
CA GLY A 122 6.37 -42.65 1.90
C GLY A 122 5.56 -43.25 0.74
N GLY A 123 5.76 -42.79 -0.49
CA GLY A 123 5.08 -43.26 -1.70
C GLY A 123 5.96 -44.13 -2.62
N LEU A 124 7.12 -44.60 -2.13
CA LEU A 124 7.98 -45.60 -2.76
C LEU A 124 7.46 -47.02 -2.49
#